data_AF-A0A7W4J2I0-F1
#
_entry.id   AF-A0A7W4J2I0-F1
#
_cell.length_a   1.000
_cell.length_b   1.000
_cell.length_c   1.000
_cell.angle_alpha   90.00
_cell.angle_beta   90.00
_cell.angle_gamma   90.00
#
_symmetry.space_group_name_H-M   'P 1'
#
loop_
_entity.id
_entity.type
_entity.pdbx_description
1 polymer ?
#
loop_
_entity_poly.entity_id
_entity_poly.type
_entity_poly.pdbx_seq_one_letter_code
_entity_poly.pdbx_strand_id
1 'polypeptide(L)'
;MTEFRLPALGVFALTAATLLPFAASAQDMPPDPGPGMPEMLPRHAPAGTALTLSGTGTVHAAPDRLTATLFAEASAASAAAAQERVNALAGMAIDAAKAAGGITTVTEDYSAEHNEGGKAPAWTARQTVRLTGADGAALLALVGQLQAKGLALSGLDWSLSPDRRQSLTRQAEAGALTDVRQRAEAAAKVLGLKIASIRSITLSDHGMPRPMPMMMMARAASAPVAPGAPAEEQDVSASASATFMLTP
;
A
#
# COMPACT_ATOMS: atom_id res chain seq x y z
N MET A 1 -45.87 -10.66 -17.88
CA MET A 1 -46.10 -11.57 -19.02
C MET A 1 -46.18 -10.71 -20.27
N THR A 2 -45.07 -10.65 -21.02
CA THR A 2 -45.02 -9.96 -22.31
C THR A 2 -44.05 -10.74 -23.17
N GLU A 3 -44.56 -11.32 -24.25
CA GLU A 3 -43.88 -12.19 -25.20
C GLU A 3 -43.05 -11.38 -26.21
N PHE A 4 -41.93 -11.93 -26.69
CA PHE A 4 -41.43 -11.62 -28.03
C PHE A 4 -40.68 -12.80 -28.66
N ARG A 5 -40.88 -12.93 -29.98
CA ARG A 5 -40.80 -14.14 -30.81
C ARG A 5 -39.40 -14.41 -31.39
N LEU A 6 -39.12 -15.68 -31.69
CA LEU A 6 -38.06 -16.17 -32.59
C LEU A 6 -38.34 -15.84 -34.07
N PRO A 7 -37.30 -15.92 -34.93
CA PRO A 7 -37.20 -16.97 -35.97
C PRO A 7 -35.81 -17.67 -35.96
N ALA A 8 -35.68 -19.00 -36.08
CA ALA A 8 -35.66 -19.83 -37.31
C ALA A 8 -34.58 -19.36 -38.33
N LEU A 9 -33.70 -20.17 -38.93
CA LEU A 9 -33.64 -21.61 -39.23
C LEU A 9 -32.24 -21.89 -39.86
N GLY A 10 -31.69 -23.11 -39.76
CA GLY A 10 -30.53 -23.50 -40.59
C GLY A 10 -29.84 -24.79 -40.14
N VAL A 11 -30.18 -25.90 -40.82
CA VAL A 11 -29.83 -27.30 -40.52
C VAL A 11 -28.68 -27.79 -41.43
N PHE A 12 -28.15 -28.98 -41.10
CA PHE A 12 -27.31 -29.92 -41.89
C PHE A 12 -25.79 -29.76 -41.73
N ALA A 13 -24.96 -30.81 -41.59
CA ALA A 13 -25.15 -32.24 -41.34
C ALA A 13 -23.78 -32.90 -41.05
N LEU A 14 -23.85 -34.10 -40.46
CA LEU A 14 -22.80 -35.11 -40.27
C LEU A 14 -21.79 -35.24 -41.43
N THR A 15 -20.54 -35.59 -41.10
CA THR A 15 -19.89 -36.78 -41.68
C THR A 15 -18.71 -37.23 -40.81
N ALA A 16 -18.71 -38.51 -40.45
CA ALA A 16 -17.61 -39.22 -39.82
C ALA A 16 -16.66 -39.77 -40.90
N ALA A 17 -15.34 -39.79 -40.63
CA ALA A 17 -14.37 -40.47 -41.47
C ALA A 17 -13.40 -41.30 -40.62
N THR A 18 -13.49 -42.61 -40.84
CA THR A 18 -12.68 -43.73 -40.35
C THR A 18 -11.23 -43.68 -40.86
N LEU A 19 -10.27 -43.97 -39.98
CA LEU A 19 -8.84 -44.18 -40.31
C LEU A 19 -8.57 -45.67 -40.63
N LEU A 20 -7.98 -45.94 -41.79
CA LEU A 20 -7.34 -47.21 -42.16
C LEU A 20 -5.79 -47.05 -42.05
N PRO A 21 -5.04 -48.11 -41.68
CA PRO A 21 -3.59 -48.06 -41.59
C PRO A 21 -2.93 -48.31 -42.96
N PHE A 22 -1.96 -47.46 -43.32
CA PHE A 22 -1.09 -47.67 -44.48
C PHE A 22 0.25 -48.21 -44.00
N ALA A 23 0.60 -49.43 -44.42
CA ALA A 23 1.94 -49.97 -44.33
C ALA A 23 2.81 -49.35 -45.43
N ALA A 24 4.01 -48.88 -45.08
CA ALA A 24 5.01 -48.46 -46.05
C ALA A 24 6.37 -49.05 -45.69
N SER A 25 6.90 -49.79 -46.66
CA SER A 25 8.16 -50.52 -46.66
C SER A 25 9.37 -49.60 -46.46
N ALA A 26 10.37 -50.15 -45.76
CA ALA A 26 11.72 -49.60 -45.67
C ALA A 26 12.47 -49.73 -47.02
N GLN A 27 13.14 -48.66 -47.46
CA GLN A 27 14.29 -48.72 -48.37
C GLN A 27 15.10 -47.39 -48.31
N ASP A 28 16.32 -47.54 -47.79
CA ASP A 28 17.55 -46.73 -47.88
C ASP A 28 17.52 -45.19 -47.74
N MET A 29 17.98 -44.72 -46.57
CA MET A 29 18.42 -43.35 -46.30
C MET A 29 19.87 -43.39 -45.77
N PRO A 30 20.77 -42.48 -46.19
CA PRO A 30 22.20 -42.48 -45.82
C PRO A 30 22.44 -42.33 -44.31
N PRO A 31 23.63 -42.71 -43.80
CA PRO A 31 23.92 -42.65 -42.37
C PRO A 31 23.74 -41.23 -41.81
N ASP A 32 22.88 -41.15 -40.82
CA ASP A 32 22.56 -39.98 -40.00
C ASP A 32 23.85 -39.36 -39.40
N PRO A 33 24.19 -38.09 -39.68
CA PRO A 33 25.15 -37.37 -38.86
C PRO A 33 24.46 -37.13 -37.51
N GLY A 34 24.80 -37.97 -36.53
CA GLY A 34 24.15 -38.00 -35.22
C GLY A 34 23.95 -36.60 -34.63
N PRO A 35 22.93 -36.41 -33.77
CA PRO A 35 22.51 -35.09 -33.30
C PRO A 35 23.70 -34.34 -32.72
N GLY A 36 24.21 -33.38 -33.48
CA GLY A 36 25.18 -32.41 -33.03
C GLY A 36 24.63 -31.80 -31.76
N MET A 37 25.43 -31.84 -30.69
CA MET A 37 25.11 -31.08 -29.49
C MET A 37 24.80 -29.64 -29.92
N PRO A 38 23.71 -29.02 -29.46
CA PRO A 38 23.50 -27.61 -29.71
C PRO A 38 24.75 -26.90 -29.22
N GLU A 39 25.46 -26.26 -30.15
CA GLU A 39 26.62 -25.45 -29.88
C GLU A 39 26.18 -24.40 -28.86
N MET A 40 26.47 -24.66 -27.58
CA MET A 40 26.25 -23.71 -26.52
C MET A 40 27.19 -22.55 -26.83
N LEU A 41 26.66 -21.53 -27.51
CA LEU A 41 27.32 -20.24 -27.69
C LEU A 41 28.03 -19.92 -26.37
N PRO A 42 29.35 -19.66 -26.37
CA PRO A 42 30.03 -19.28 -25.16
C PRO A 42 29.29 -18.07 -24.60
N ARG A 43 28.62 -18.26 -23.46
CA ARG A 43 28.16 -17.14 -22.64
C ARG A 43 29.44 -16.43 -22.27
N HIS A 44 29.81 -15.41 -23.04
CA HIS A 44 30.87 -14.49 -22.69
C HIS A 44 30.42 -13.85 -21.37
N ALA A 45 30.86 -14.42 -20.25
CA ALA A 45 30.78 -13.74 -18.98
C ALA A 45 31.54 -12.43 -19.20
N PRO A 46 30.91 -11.26 -18.96
CA PRO A 46 31.60 -10.00 -19.18
C PRO A 46 32.89 -10.02 -18.36
N ALA A 47 34.03 -9.83 -19.03
CA ALA A 47 35.32 -9.77 -18.38
C ALA A 47 35.34 -8.54 -17.47
N GLY A 48 35.18 -8.76 -16.16
CA GLY A 48 35.17 -7.70 -15.15
C GLY A 48 34.66 -8.20 -13.80
N THR A 49 35.10 -7.55 -12.72
CA THR A 49 34.64 -7.88 -11.36
C THR A 49 33.31 -7.17 -11.11
N ALA A 50 32.24 -7.90 -10.85
CA ALA A 50 30.96 -7.32 -10.47
C ALA A 50 30.93 -7.04 -8.96
N LEU A 51 30.66 -5.80 -8.57
CA LEU A 51 30.46 -5.35 -7.20
C LEU A 51 29.00 -5.02 -6.98
N THR A 52 28.28 -5.84 -6.22
CA THR A 52 26.90 -5.56 -5.82
C THR A 52 26.88 -5.02 -4.39
N LEU A 53 26.26 -3.86 -4.20
CA LEU A 53 26.14 -3.17 -2.92
C LEU A 53 24.74 -2.60 -2.75
N SER A 54 24.35 -2.41 -1.50
CA SER A 54 23.19 -1.61 -1.14
C SER A 54 23.60 -0.34 -0.39
N GLY A 55 22.85 0.72 -0.63
CA GLY A 55 22.90 1.98 0.09
C GLY A 55 21.53 2.37 0.60
N THR A 56 21.51 3.25 1.59
CA THR A 56 20.28 3.73 2.24
C THR A 56 20.30 5.24 2.36
N GLY A 57 19.14 5.86 2.20
CA GLY A 57 18.94 7.28 2.49
C GLY A 57 17.75 7.43 3.42
N THR A 58 17.90 8.27 4.43
CA THR A 58 16.84 8.59 5.40
C THR A 58 16.71 10.11 5.50
N VAL A 59 15.47 10.59 5.52
CA VAL A 59 15.14 12.01 5.70
C VAL A 59 14.17 12.13 6.86
N HIS A 60 14.48 13.03 7.79
CA HIS A 60 13.63 13.36 8.93
C HIS A 60 12.77 14.57 8.59
N ALA A 61 11.48 14.51 8.93
CA ALA A 61 10.59 15.64 8.73
C ALA A 61 9.50 15.70 9.80
N ALA A 62 9.24 16.91 10.29
CA ALA A 62 8.06 17.18 11.09
C ALA A 62 6.78 16.90 10.28
N PRO A 63 5.77 16.25 10.88
CA PRO A 63 4.48 16.04 10.23
C PRO A 63 3.74 17.36 10.04
N ASP A 64 2.93 17.43 9.00
CA ASP A 64 2.25 18.66 8.52
C ASP A 64 0.73 18.47 8.36
N ARG A 65 0.20 17.33 8.81
CA ARG A 65 -1.22 16.99 8.69
C ARG A 65 -1.70 16.27 9.94
N LEU A 66 -2.82 16.73 10.49
CA LEU A 66 -3.51 16.07 11.60
C LEU A 66 -4.73 15.31 11.07
N THR A 67 -4.91 14.10 11.57
CA THR A 67 -6.09 13.27 11.36
C THR A 67 -6.77 12.99 12.69
N ALA A 68 -8.05 13.33 12.79
CA ALA A 68 -8.91 13.00 13.92
C ALA A 68 -9.93 11.95 13.50
N THR A 69 -10.02 10.86 14.25
CA THR A 69 -11.04 9.83 14.05
C THR A 69 -12.06 9.94 15.16
N LEU A 70 -13.29 10.32 14.82
CA LEU A 70 -14.42 10.35 15.74
C LEU A 70 -15.41 9.24 15.39
N PHE A 71 -16.23 8.84 16.35
CA PHE A 71 -17.40 8.01 16.08
C PHE A 71 -18.64 8.63 16.69
N ALA A 72 -19.75 8.50 15.98
CA ALA A 72 -21.08 8.70 16.51
C ALA A 72 -21.64 7.32 16.86
N GLU A 73 -22.35 7.24 17.99
CA GLU A 73 -23.04 6.04 18.42
C GLU A 73 -24.41 6.43 18.97
N ALA A 74 -25.44 5.71 18.55
CA ALA A 74 -26.81 5.95 18.99
C ALA A 74 -27.54 4.64 19.16
N SER A 75 -28.33 4.54 20.23
CA SER A 75 -29.16 3.37 20.49
C SER A 75 -30.65 3.71 20.45
N ALA A 76 -31.46 2.79 19.95
CA ALA A 76 -32.91 2.95 19.83
C ALA A 76 -33.65 1.61 19.93
N ALA A 77 -34.99 1.68 19.99
CA ALA A 77 -35.84 0.49 20.00
C ALA A 77 -35.89 -0.24 18.65
N SER A 78 -35.59 0.45 17.55
CA SER A 78 -35.53 -0.11 16.19
C SER A 78 -34.22 0.26 15.51
N ALA A 79 -33.77 -0.58 14.58
CA ALA A 79 -32.60 -0.30 13.75
C ALA A 79 -32.74 1.05 13.03
N ALA A 80 -33.87 1.31 12.37
CA ALA A 80 -34.11 2.54 11.62
C ALA A 80 -33.96 3.80 12.50
N ALA A 81 -34.49 3.79 13.72
CA ALA A 81 -34.36 4.93 14.62
C ALA A 81 -32.92 5.12 15.16
N ALA A 82 -32.17 4.03 15.36
CA ALA A 82 -30.75 4.11 15.73
C ALA A 82 -29.91 4.68 14.58
N GLN A 83 -30.18 4.20 13.35
CA GLN A 83 -29.52 4.65 12.13
C GLN A 83 -29.81 6.13 11.83
N GLU A 84 -31.06 6.57 11.94
CA GLU A 84 -31.43 7.98 11.73
C GLU A 84 -30.67 8.91 12.69
N ARG A 85 -30.58 8.53 13.96
CA ARG A 85 -29.85 9.31 14.98
C ARG A 85 -28.35 9.35 14.71
N VAL A 86 -27.72 8.21 14.38
CA VAL A 86 -26.28 8.18 14.10
C VAL A 86 -25.94 8.96 12.83
N ASN A 87 -26.79 8.85 11.79
CA ASN A 87 -26.62 9.58 10.53
C ASN A 87 -26.78 11.09 10.75
N ALA A 88 -27.68 11.53 11.62
CA ALA A 88 -27.83 12.94 11.96
C ALA A 88 -26.59 13.50 12.67
N LEU A 89 -26.01 12.74 13.60
CA LEU A 89 -24.75 13.12 14.28
C LEU A 89 -23.57 13.16 13.30
N ALA A 90 -23.44 12.15 12.44
CA ALA A 90 -22.38 12.11 11.44
C ALA A 90 -22.53 13.22 10.38
N GLY A 91 -23.76 13.48 9.91
CA GLY A 91 -24.08 14.56 8.98
C GLY A 91 -23.71 15.92 9.54
N MET A 92 -24.06 16.18 10.80
CA MET A 92 -23.65 17.39 11.52
C MET A 92 -22.13 17.56 11.56
N ALA A 93 -21.38 16.48 11.80
CA ALA A 93 -19.91 16.52 11.81
C ALA A 93 -19.32 16.85 10.43
N ILE A 94 -19.88 16.25 9.38
CA ILE A 94 -19.49 16.52 8.00
C ILE A 94 -19.76 17.99 7.63
N ASP A 95 -20.93 18.51 7.99
CA ASP A 95 -21.30 19.89 7.66
C ASP A 95 -20.48 20.91 8.44
N ALA A 96 -20.17 20.63 9.71
CA ALA A 96 -19.27 21.45 10.50
C ALA A 96 -17.83 21.47 9.92
N ALA A 97 -17.33 20.32 9.45
CA ALA A 97 -16.04 20.23 8.78
C ALA A 97 -16.00 21.01 7.45
N LYS A 98 -17.06 20.92 6.64
CA LYS A 98 -17.20 21.71 5.41
C LYS A 98 -17.23 23.21 5.71
N ALA A 99 -17.93 23.64 6.75
CA ALA A 99 -18.03 25.03 7.15
C ALA A 99 -16.70 25.61 7.65
N ALA A 100 -15.89 24.80 8.34
CA ALA A 100 -14.56 25.19 8.79
C ALA A 100 -13.58 25.39 7.60
N GLY A 101 -13.75 24.64 6.51
CA GLY A 101 -12.90 24.72 5.32
C GLY A 101 -11.52 24.09 5.54
N GLY A 102 -10.87 23.63 4.46
CA GLY A 102 -9.53 23.02 4.54
C GLY A 102 -9.47 21.68 5.30
N ILE A 103 -10.63 21.10 5.62
CA ILE A 103 -10.78 19.80 6.28
C ILE A 103 -11.42 18.82 5.29
N THR A 104 -10.74 17.71 5.04
CA THR A 104 -11.27 16.58 4.29
C THR A 104 -11.99 15.65 5.26
N THR A 105 -13.18 15.21 4.89
CA THR A 105 -13.99 14.29 5.69
C THR A 105 -14.18 12.97 4.95
N VAL A 106 -13.99 11.86 5.65
CA VAL A 106 -14.29 10.51 5.17
C VAL A 106 -15.13 9.80 6.22
N THR A 107 -16.25 9.21 5.82
CA THR A 107 -17.04 8.33 6.67
C THR A 107 -16.61 6.88 6.47
N GLU A 108 -16.40 6.17 7.56
CA GLU A 108 -15.93 4.78 7.59
C GLU A 108 -16.71 3.98 8.61
N ASP A 109 -16.56 2.66 8.60
CA ASP A 109 -17.07 1.72 9.60
C ASP A 109 -18.49 2.04 10.10
N TYR A 110 -19.48 1.54 9.36
CA TYR A 110 -20.88 1.64 9.74
C TYR A 110 -21.38 0.30 10.27
N SER A 111 -21.95 0.29 11.47
CA SER A 111 -22.59 -0.90 12.03
C SER A 111 -23.95 -0.57 12.64
N ALA A 112 -24.84 -1.56 12.63
CA ALA A 112 -26.12 -1.52 13.33
C ALA A 112 -26.38 -2.93 13.88
N GLU A 113 -26.33 -3.05 15.19
CA GLU A 113 -26.35 -4.34 15.89
C GLU A 113 -27.48 -4.40 16.90
N HIS A 114 -28.04 -5.60 17.08
CA HIS A 114 -29.06 -5.87 18.10
C HIS A 114 -28.35 -6.30 19.40
N ASN A 115 -28.57 -5.56 20.48
CA ASN A 115 -28.09 -5.88 21.81
C ASN A 115 -29.04 -6.91 22.48
N GLU A 116 -28.67 -8.19 22.47
CA GLU A 116 -29.52 -9.28 23.02
C GLU A 116 -29.48 -9.41 24.56
N GLY A 117 -28.78 -8.51 25.28
CA GLY A 117 -28.41 -8.71 26.69
C GLY A 117 -28.93 -7.70 27.74
N GLY A 118 -29.77 -6.72 27.40
CA GLY A 118 -30.13 -5.63 28.33
C GLY A 118 -31.58 -5.15 28.30
N LYS A 119 -32.04 -4.50 29.38
CA LYS A 119 -33.24 -3.64 29.34
C LYS A 119 -32.97 -2.52 28.32
N ALA A 120 -33.85 -2.36 27.34
CA ALA A 120 -33.81 -1.45 26.18
C ALA A 120 -32.89 -0.22 26.28
N PRO A 121 -32.21 0.24 25.20
CA PRO A 121 -32.48 0.03 23.76
C PRO A 121 -31.89 -1.24 23.11
N ALA A 122 -32.69 -1.84 22.22
CA ALA A 122 -32.39 -3.10 21.53
C ALA A 122 -31.42 -2.95 20.36
N TRP A 123 -31.36 -1.80 19.68
CA TRP A 123 -30.44 -1.59 18.56
C TRP A 123 -29.43 -0.52 18.89
N THR A 124 -28.15 -0.74 18.57
CA THR A 124 -27.08 0.27 18.57
C THR A 124 -26.53 0.42 17.17
N ALA A 125 -26.50 1.66 16.67
CA ALA A 125 -25.84 2.01 15.43
C ALA A 125 -24.60 2.86 15.72
N ARG A 126 -23.54 2.62 14.95
CA ARG A 126 -22.26 3.32 15.07
C ARG A 126 -21.76 3.71 13.70
N GLN A 127 -21.18 4.90 13.60
CA GLN A 127 -20.53 5.39 12.39
C GLN A 127 -19.25 6.12 12.73
N THR A 128 -18.16 5.78 12.06
CA THR A 128 -16.88 6.47 12.18
C THR A 128 -16.78 7.60 11.16
N VAL A 129 -16.26 8.75 11.60
CA VAL A 129 -15.98 9.93 10.77
C VAL A 129 -14.52 10.32 10.99
N ARG A 130 -13.73 10.25 9.93
CA ARG A 130 -12.36 10.73 9.90
C ARG A 130 -12.31 12.14 9.31
N LEU A 131 -11.67 13.03 10.05
CA LEU A 131 -11.40 14.41 9.67
C LEU A 131 -9.90 14.61 9.50
N THR A 132 -9.48 15.19 8.39
CA THR A 132 -8.06 15.39 8.09
C THR A 132 -7.83 16.82 7.62
N GLY A 133 -6.84 17.51 8.21
CA GLY A 133 -6.51 18.89 7.87
C GLY A 133 -5.04 19.22 8.11
N ALA A 134 -4.54 20.26 7.43
CA ALA A 134 -3.19 20.78 7.64
C ALA A 134 -3.11 21.70 8.88
N ASP A 135 -4.17 22.47 9.14
CA ASP A 135 -4.29 23.28 10.35
C ASP A 135 -4.79 22.41 11.51
N GLY A 136 -3.86 21.86 12.29
CA GLY A 136 -4.18 21.04 13.44
C GLY A 136 -4.89 21.81 14.56
N ALA A 137 -4.66 23.12 14.71
CA ALA A 137 -5.31 23.91 15.75
C ALA A 137 -6.80 24.13 15.42
N ALA A 138 -7.10 24.47 14.17
CA ALA A 138 -8.47 24.56 13.68
C ALA A 138 -9.20 23.21 13.75
N LEU A 139 -8.52 22.12 13.39
CA LEU A 139 -9.10 20.77 13.48
C LEU A 139 -9.38 20.37 14.93
N LEU A 140 -8.47 20.61 15.87
CA LEU A 140 -8.67 20.31 17.30
C LEU A 140 -9.82 21.12 17.90
N ALA A 141 -9.96 22.39 17.51
CA ALA A 141 -11.09 23.22 17.93
C ALA A 141 -12.42 22.64 17.42
N LEU A 142 -12.49 22.22 16.16
CA LEU A 142 -13.66 21.54 15.60
C LEU A 142 -13.95 20.22 16.32
N VAL A 143 -12.93 19.40 16.58
CA VAL A 143 -13.05 18.14 17.34
C VAL A 143 -13.70 18.40 18.70
N GLY A 144 -13.24 19.42 19.45
CA GLY A 144 -13.84 19.79 20.72
C GLY A 144 -15.32 20.18 20.62
N GLN A 145 -15.70 20.91 19.56
CA GLN A 145 -17.10 21.26 19.30
C GLN A 145 -17.96 20.03 18.98
N LEU A 146 -17.43 19.08 18.21
CA LEU A 146 -18.13 17.84 17.85
C LEU A 146 -18.27 16.91 19.07
N GLN A 147 -17.27 16.88 19.94
CA GLN A 147 -17.36 16.15 21.21
C GLN A 147 -18.46 16.69 22.12
N ALA A 148 -18.58 18.01 22.22
CA ALA A 148 -19.68 18.66 22.96
C ALA A 148 -21.07 18.36 22.36
N LYS A 149 -21.13 17.90 21.10
CA LYS A 149 -22.37 17.55 20.38
C LYS A 149 -22.65 16.05 20.36
N GLY A 150 -21.86 15.23 21.05
CA GLY A 150 -22.12 13.81 21.26
C GLY A 150 -21.31 12.84 20.39
N LEU A 151 -20.32 13.32 19.62
CA LEU A 151 -19.34 12.44 19.00
C LEU A 151 -18.22 12.09 19.99
N ALA A 152 -17.68 10.88 19.92
CA ALA A 152 -16.55 10.46 20.73
C ALA A 152 -15.27 10.43 19.88
N LEU A 153 -14.19 10.98 20.43
CA LEU A 153 -12.87 10.91 19.79
C LEU A 153 -12.26 9.52 20.02
N SER A 154 -11.94 8.83 18.94
CA SER A 154 -11.27 7.52 18.97
C SER A 154 -9.76 7.61 18.80
N GLY A 155 -9.26 8.65 18.15
CA GLY A 155 -7.83 8.79 17.89
C GLY A 155 -7.44 10.10 17.23
N LEU A 156 -6.20 10.50 17.46
CA LEU A 156 -5.53 11.64 16.81
C LEU A 156 -4.18 11.16 16.31
N ASP A 157 -3.89 11.42 15.04
CA ASP A 157 -2.64 11.03 14.39
C ASP A 157 -2.06 12.19 13.58
N TRP A 158 -0.80 12.52 13.87
CA TRP A 158 -0.02 13.44 13.07
C TRP A 158 0.76 12.67 12.01
N SER A 159 0.62 13.06 10.76
CA SER A 159 1.29 12.41 9.63
C SER A 159 1.81 13.40 8.60
N LEU A 160 2.75 12.95 7.79
CA LEU A 160 3.15 13.66 6.57
C LEU A 160 2.04 13.60 5.52
N SER A 161 1.72 14.75 4.92
CA SER A 161 0.87 14.90 3.75
C SER A 161 1.37 14.03 2.60
N PRO A 162 0.51 13.57 1.68
CA PRO A 162 0.91 12.59 0.67
C PRO A 162 1.97 13.19 -0.25
N ASP A 163 1.80 14.47 -0.60
CA ASP A 163 2.73 15.22 -1.45
C ASP A 163 4.08 15.45 -0.77
N ARG A 164 4.08 15.85 0.51
CA ARG A 164 5.32 16.01 1.29
C ARG A 164 6.04 14.69 1.46
N ARG A 165 5.32 13.62 1.79
CA ARG A 165 5.89 12.27 1.88
C ARG A 165 6.52 11.85 0.56
N GLN A 166 5.83 12.01 -0.57
CA GLN A 166 6.36 11.67 -1.88
C GLN A 166 7.62 12.48 -2.22
N SER A 167 7.65 13.76 -1.85
CA SER A 167 8.84 14.60 -2.01
C SER A 167 10.01 14.11 -1.17
N LEU A 168 9.76 13.77 0.10
CA LEU A 168 10.78 13.25 1.01
C LEU A 168 11.28 11.86 0.57
N THR A 169 10.41 11.01 0.02
CA THR A 169 10.81 9.73 -0.56
C THR A 169 11.82 9.93 -1.69
N ARG A 170 11.57 10.86 -2.62
CA ARG A 170 12.54 11.18 -3.69
C ARG A 170 13.87 11.70 -3.14
N GLN A 171 13.85 12.45 -2.05
CA GLN A 171 15.08 12.90 -1.37
C GLN A 171 15.83 11.73 -0.74
N ALA A 172 15.12 10.82 -0.07
CA ALA A 172 15.68 9.61 0.51
C ALA A 172 16.29 8.70 -0.59
N GLU A 173 15.63 8.56 -1.73
CA GLU A 173 16.12 7.81 -2.89
C GLU A 173 17.42 8.41 -3.45
N ALA A 174 17.48 9.74 -3.61
CA ALA A 174 18.70 10.42 -4.03
C ALA A 174 19.84 10.23 -3.03
N GLY A 175 19.52 10.22 -1.74
CA GLY A 175 20.46 9.86 -0.67
C GLY A 175 20.98 8.42 -0.80
N ALA A 176 20.08 7.45 -1.00
CA ALA A 176 20.44 6.04 -1.16
C ALA A 176 21.35 5.79 -2.39
N LEU A 177 21.06 6.46 -3.51
CA LEU A 177 21.88 6.40 -4.72
C LEU A 177 23.27 7.04 -4.51
N THR A 178 23.33 8.13 -3.75
CA THR A 178 24.59 8.77 -3.40
C THR A 178 25.43 7.88 -2.49
N ASP A 179 24.81 7.28 -1.47
CA ASP A 179 25.46 6.36 -0.53
C ASP A 179 26.01 5.11 -1.24
N VAL A 180 25.20 4.44 -2.09
CA VAL A 180 25.65 3.24 -2.80
C VAL A 180 26.80 3.54 -3.76
N ARG A 181 26.80 4.72 -4.41
CA ARG A 181 27.90 5.16 -5.26
C ARG A 181 29.17 5.40 -4.45
N GLN A 182 29.09 6.14 -3.35
CA GLN A 182 30.24 6.42 -2.49
C GLN A 182 30.86 5.14 -1.94
N ARG A 183 30.02 4.19 -1.52
CA ARG A 183 30.46 2.86 -1.06
C ARG A 183 31.14 2.07 -2.16
N ALA A 184 30.61 2.09 -3.38
CA ALA A 184 31.22 1.42 -4.52
C ALA A 184 32.59 2.04 -4.89
N GLU A 185 32.68 3.38 -4.87
CA GLU A 185 33.93 4.09 -5.14
C GLU A 185 35.00 3.77 -4.08
N ALA A 186 34.61 3.74 -2.80
CA ALA A 186 35.48 3.36 -1.69
C ALA A 186 35.97 1.90 -1.82
N ALA A 187 35.06 0.97 -2.12
CA ALA A 187 35.40 -0.43 -2.32
C ALA A 187 36.32 -0.64 -3.52
N ALA A 188 36.04 -0.01 -4.66
CA ALA A 188 36.89 -0.08 -5.85
C ALA A 188 38.30 0.43 -5.56
N LYS A 189 38.43 1.57 -4.86
CA LYS A 189 39.72 2.15 -4.45
C LYS A 189 40.53 1.20 -3.56
N VAL A 190 39.91 0.52 -2.61
CA VAL A 190 40.57 -0.47 -1.74
C VAL A 190 41.05 -1.69 -2.54
N LEU A 191 40.28 -2.10 -3.55
CA LEU A 191 40.63 -3.22 -4.42
C LEU A 191 41.64 -2.85 -5.53
N GLY A 192 42.04 -1.58 -5.63
CA GLY A 192 42.89 -1.09 -6.72
C GLY A 192 42.20 -1.15 -8.10
N LEU A 193 40.87 -1.13 -8.12
CA LEU A 193 40.04 -1.17 -9.32
C LEU A 193 39.33 0.18 -9.53
N LYS A 194 38.73 0.36 -10.71
CA LYS A 194 37.88 1.51 -11.05
C LYS A 194 36.48 1.05 -11.45
N ILE A 195 35.47 1.88 -11.17
CA ILE A 195 34.11 1.66 -11.66
C ILE A 195 34.08 1.95 -13.16
N ALA A 196 33.81 0.94 -13.98
CA ALA A 196 33.72 1.08 -15.43
C ALA A 196 32.31 1.41 -15.89
N SER A 197 31.30 0.76 -15.30
CA SER A 197 29.89 1.00 -15.62
C SER A 197 28.97 0.50 -14.50
N ILE A 198 27.70 0.92 -14.55
CA ILE A 198 26.65 0.39 -13.68
C ILE A 198 25.83 -0.59 -14.51
N ARG A 199 25.78 -1.85 -14.07
CA ARG A 199 25.04 -2.93 -14.75
C ARG A 199 23.55 -2.91 -14.43
N SER A 200 23.21 -2.65 -13.17
CA SER A 200 21.82 -2.62 -12.71
C SER A 200 21.68 -1.72 -11.50
N ILE A 201 20.56 -1.01 -11.40
CA ILE A 201 20.14 -0.31 -10.19
C ILE A 201 18.70 -0.71 -9.91
N THR A 202 18.44 -1.11 -8.69
CA THR A 202 17.10 -1.36 -8.16
C THR A 202 16.88 -0.39 -7.01
N LEU A 203 15.90 0.49 -7.14
CA LEU A 203 15.41 1.28 -6.01
C LEU A 203 14.26 0.52 -5.36
N SER A 204 14.32 0.46 -4.04
CA SER A 204 13.24 -0.04 -3.21
C SER A 204 12.83 1.10 -2.29
N ASP A 205 11.62 1.63 -2.50
CA ASP A 205 10.98 2.36 -1.43
C ASP A 205 10.66 1.36 -0.30
N HIS A 206 10.84 1.78 0.94
CA HIS A 206 10.19 1.10 2.05
C HIS A 206 8.92 1.88 2.33
N GLY A 207 7.99 1.84 1.37
CA GLY A 207 6.66 2.44 1.49
C GLY A 207 5.93 1.84 2.68
N MET A 208 5.80 2.64 3.75
CA MET A 208 5.20 2.33 5.05
C MET A 208 5.78 1.04 5.67
N PRO A 209 6.44 1.08 6.84
CA PRO A 209 6.48 -0.09 7.69
C PRO A 209 5.02 -0.50 7.89
N ARG A 210 4.56 -1.57 7.22
CA ARG A 210 3.29 -2.19 7.58
C ARG A 210 3.43 -2.43 9.08
N PRO A 211 2.50 -1.97 9.93
CA PRO A 211 2.59 -2.22 11.36
C PRO A 211 2.73 -3.73 11.53
N MET A 212 3.96 -4.18 11.72
CA MET A 212 4.24 -5.54 12.12
C MET A 212 3.63 -5.61 13.51
N PRO A 213 2.68 -6.53 13.76
CA PRO A 213 2.13 -6.69 15.09
C PRO A 213 3.32 -6.94 16.02
N MET A 214 3.67 -5.94 16.83
CA MET A 214 4.56 -6.17 17.95
C MET A 214 3.82 -7.19 18.81
N MET A 215 4.31 -8.43 18.82
CA MET A 215 3.92 -9.39 19.84
C MET A 215 4.19 -8.70 21.18
N MET A 216 3.10 -8.30 21.84
CA MET A 216 3.11 -7.60 23.12
C MET A 216 3.99 -8.36 24.11
N MET A 217 5.24 -7.92 24.26
CA MET A 217 5.95 -8.05 25.52
C MET A 217 5.22 -7.10 26.46
N ALA A 218 4.18 -7.62 27.12
CA ALA A 218 3.44 -6.94 28.15
C ALA A 218 4.37 -6.66 29.34
N ARG A 219 5.14 -5.58 29.27
CA ARG A 219 5.65 -4.90 30.46
C ARG A 219 6.15 -3.49 30.13
N ALA A 220 5.38 -2.53 30.67
CA ALA A 220 5.77 -1.15 30.96
C ALA A 220 5.86 -0.17 29.79
N ALA A 221 4.69 0.35 29.36
CA ALA A 221 4.56 1.71 28.85
C ALA A 221 3.11 2.21 28.97
N SER A 222 2.53 2.13 30.17
CA SER A 222 1.29 2.85 30.48
C SER A 222 1.65 4.27 30.94
N ALA A 223 2.11 5.09 30.02
CA ALA A 223 2.13 6.55 30.22
C ALA A 223 1.01 7.14 29.35
N PRO A 224 0.05 7.89 29.91
CA PRO A 224 -0.91 8.63 29.11
C PRO A 224 -0.13 9.65 28.26
N VAL A 225 -0.18 9.50 26.94
CA VAL A 225 0.33 10.52 26.02
C VAL A 225 -0.48 11.79 26.28
N ALA A 226 0.16 12.79 26.87
CA ALA A 226 -0.46 14.08 27.10
C ALA A 226 -0.84 14.71 25.75
N PRO A 227 -2.04 15.31 25.62
CA PRO A 227 -2.42 16.03 24.42
C PRO A 227 -1.49 17.24 24.26
N GLY A 228 -0.58 17.17 23.28
CA GLY A 228 0.43 18.22 23.04
C GLY A 228 1.88 17.73 22.97
N ALA A 229 2.16 16.42 22.99
CA ALA A 229 3.49 15.93 22.64
C ALA A 229 3.86 16.46 21.23
N PRO A 230 5.06 17.04 21.04
CA PRO A 230 5.54 17.41 19.71
C PRO A 230 5.47 16.13 18.88
N ALA A 231 4.77 16.19 17.75
CA ALA A 231 4.68 15.05 16.88
C ALA A 231 6.13 14.69 16.47
N GLU A 232 6.59 13.54 16.95
CA GLU A 232 7.96 13.09 16.73
C GLU A 232 8.25 13.12 15.23
N GLU A 233 9.44 13.56 14.86
CA GLU A 233 9.84 13.63 13.46
C GLU A 233 9.62 12.28 12.79
N GLN A 234 9.03 12.29 11.60
CA GLN A 234 8.78 11.08 10.83
C GLN A 234 9.97 10.80 9.92
N ASP A 235 10.45 9.56 9.99
CA ASP A 235 11.51 9.06 9.15
C ASP A 235 10.95 8.56 7.82
N VAL A 236 11.47 9.10 6.72
CA VAL A 236 11.23 8.57 5.37
C VAL A 236 12.53 7.98 4.87
N SER A 237 12.54 6.67 4.65
CA SER A 237 13.73 5.95 4.18
C SER A 237 13.52 5.28 2.83
N ALA A 238 14.61 5.16 2.09
CA ALA A 238 14.68 4.43 0.83
C ALA A 238 15.99 3.64 0.77
N SER A 239 15.99 2.55 0.01
CA SER A 239 17.19 1.76 -0.25
C SER A 239 17.43 1.62 -1.76
N ALA A 240 18.70 1.57 -2.14
CA ALA A 240 19.12 1.35 -3.50
C ALA A 240 20.11 0.19 -3.53
N SER A 241 19.88 -0.79 -4.39
CA SER A 241 20.82 -1.87 -4.67
C SER A 241 21.38 -1.68 -6.06
N ALA A 242 22.71 -1.66 -6.20
CA ALA A 242 23.36 -1.45 -7.48
C ALA A 242 24.48 -2.46 -7.71
N THR A 243 24.62 -2.90 -8.96
CA THR A 243 25.73 -3.73 -9.42
C THR A 243 26.65 -2.90 -10.31
N PHE A 244 27.87 -2.68 -9.85
CA PHE A 244 28.93 -1.96 -10.57
C PHE A 244 29.85 -2.97 -11.25
N MET A 245 30.25 -2.70 -12.49
CA MET A 245 31.32 -3.44 -13.15
C MET A 245 32.63 -2.72 -12.88
N LEU A 246 33.58 -3.43 -12.30
CA LEU A 246 34.91 -2.94 -11.99
C LEU A 246 35.92 -3.45 -13.01
N THR A 247 36.88 -2.60 -13.35
CA THR A 247 38.04 -2.92 -14.17
C THR A 247 39.33 -2.54 -13.45
N PRO A 248 40.46 -3.18 -13.75
CA PRO A 248 41.78 -2.73 -13.29
C PRO A 248 42.08 -1.27 -13.67
#